data_AF-A0A815DKR8-F1
#
_entry.id   AF-A0A815DKR8-F1
#
_cell.length_a   1.000
_cell.length_b   1.000
_cell.length_c   1.000
_cell.angle_alpha   90.00
_cell.angle_beta   90.00
_cell.angle_gamma   90.00
#
_symmetry.space_group_name_H-M   'P 1'
#
loop_
_entity.id
_entity.type
_entity.pdbx_description
1 polymer ?
#
loop_
_entity_poly.entity_id
_entity_poly.type
_entity_poly.pdbx_seq_one_letter_code
_entity_poly.pdbx_strand_id
1 'polypeptide(L)'
;MADRRSTVQTEPRGVNTIKTIPPTNNPDTHTSAIAATAAATALPERRQSVFRRLSMSMGSRKSSMLPASNHPRPNTYRLEPDNEYRFRPYRIQPKVLEILSDRMKDKTYSKETGSDLVKEITRSVHQLMKNFQIPRYKIVVQTVITQKFEQLLRVASRSLWNPKTDNMISVNYETKDMVAVVTVYGVYFE
;
A
#
# COMPACT_ATOMS: atom_id res chain seq x y z
N MET A 1 32.57 -11.68 -56.76
CA MET A 1 31.86 -10.75 -55.86
C MET A 1 32.02 -11.31 -54.45
N ALA A 2 32.99 -10.86 -53.65
CA ALA A 2 33.30 -9.51 -53.16
C ALA A 2 32.80 -9.35 -51.71
N ASP A 3 33.71 -8.92 -50.84
CA ASP A 3 33.61 -8.93 -49.38
C ASP A 3 32.45 -8.13 -48.78
N ARG A 4 32.04 -8.53 -47.56
CA ARG A 4 32.30 -7.67 -46.38
C ARG A 4 32.25 -8.44 -45.06
N ARG A 5 33.44 -8.77 -44.53
CA ARG A 5 33.68 -8.72 -43.09
C ARG A 5 33.64 -7.25 -42.65
N SER A 6 33.07 -6.99 -41.48
CA SER A 6 33.11 -5.66 -40.84
C SER A 6 33.38 -5.82 -39.35
N THR A 7 34.63 -6.11 -39.00
CA THR A 7 35.14 -5.91 -37.64
C THR A 7 35.18 -4.41 -37.36
N VAL A 8 34.58 -3.96 -36.27
CA VAL A 8 34.79 -2.60 -35.74
C VAL A 8 35.11 -2.70 -34.26
N GLN A 9 36.41 -2.62 -33.95
CA GLN A 9 36.90 -2.23 -32.64
C GLN A 9 37.16 -0.72 -32.66
N THR A 10 36.65 0.03 -31.68
CA THR A 10 37.21 1.34 -31.30
C THR A 10 36.94 1.63 -29.83
N GLU A 11 37.79 2.45 -29.22
CA GLU A 11 38.17 2.42 -27.81
C GLU A 11 37.30 3.28 -26.84
N PRO A 12 37.39 3.05 -25.52
CA PRO A 12 36.71 3.85 -24.51
C PRO A 12 37.33 5.24 -24.29
N ARG A 13 36.47 6.24 -24.06
CA ARG A 13 36.77 7.57 -23.50
C ARG A 13 35.68 7.91 -22.48
N GLY A 14 35.94 8.49 -21.30
CA GLY A 14 37.19 8.82 -20.63
C GLY A 14 36.89 9.17 -19.15
N VAL A 15 37.91 9.13 -18.29
CA VAL A 15 37.73 9.33 -16.83
C VAL A 15 37.71 10.82 -16.48
N ASN A 16 36.66 11.30 -15.83
CA ASN A 16 36.63 12.64 -15.24
C ASN A 16 37.33 12.65 -13.87
N THR A 17 38.58 13.10 -13.84
CA THR A 17 39.33 13.39 -12.61
C THR A 17 39.28 14.88 -12.30
N ILE A 18 38.79 15.25 -11.10
CA ILE A 18 39.02 16.58 -10.50
C ILE A 18 39.74 16.37 -9.16
N LYS A 19 40.73 17.23 -8.88
CA LYS A 19 41.68 17.12 -7.75
C LYS A 19 41.20 17.87 -6.48
N THR A 20 41.71 17.45 -5.33
CA THR A 20 41.62 18.06 -3.98
C THR A 20 42.59 19.25 -3.80
N ILE A 21 42.69 20.02 -2.70
CA ILE A 21 42.50 19.80 -1.23
C ILE A 21 42.00 21.08 -0.49
N PRO A 22 41.47 20.98 0.76
CA PRO A 22 40.95 22.11 1.56
C PRO A 22 42.03 22.80 2.42
N PRO A 23 41.76 23.97 3.03
CA PRO A 23 41.32 24.04 4.45
C PRO A 23 40.18 25.10 4.66
N THR A 24 39.81 25.70 5.82
CA THR A 24 40.39 25.77 7.19
C THR A 24 39.33 26.10 8.28
N ASN A 25 39.44 25.44 9.44
CA ASN A 25 39.21 25.86 10.84
C ASN A 25 38.16 26.92 11.30
N ASN A 26 37.20 26.40 12.09
CA ASN A 26 36.63 26.84 13.40
C ASN A 26 37.60 27.57 14.39
N PRO A 27 37.21 27.99 15.65
CA PRO A 27 35.87 28.07 16.31
C PRO A 27 35.55 29.36 17.15
N ASP A 28 34.30 29.43 17.64
CA ASP A 28 33.75 29.88 18.95
C ASP A 28 34.37 31.00 19.84
N THR A 29 33.52 31.94 20.29
CA THR A 29 33.39 32.56 21.65
C THR A 29 32.49 33.83 21.56
N HIS A 30 31.82 34.40 22.57
CA HIS A 30 31.12 34.04 23.82
C HIS A 30 30.79 35.40 24.50
N THR A 31 29.60 35.57 25.13
CA THR A 31 29.40 36.51 26.30
C THR A 31 29.41 38.05 25.96
N SER A 32 28.79 39.05 26.62
CA SER A 32 27.92 39.22 27.83
C SER A 32 27.04 40.50 27.77
N ALA A 33 25.81 40.41 28.31
CA ALA A 33 25.14 41.21 29.37
C ALA A 33 25.24 42.76 29.53
N ILE A 34 24.08 43.38 29.82
CA ILE A 34 23.81 44.58 30.67
C ILE A 34 22.38 44.37 31.26
N ALA A 35 22.11 44.11 32.56
CA ALA A 35 22.02 45.03 33.73
C ALA A 35 20.90 46.12 33.62
N ALA A 36 20.10 46.50 34.64
CA ALA A 36 20.02 46.10 36.07
C ALA A 36 18.72 46.56 36.81
N THR A 37 18.36 45.83 37.88
CA THR A 37 17.87 46.30 39.22
C THR A 37 16.58 47.12 39.44
N ALA A 38 15.64 46.55 40.23
CA ALA A 38 14.95 47.17 41.39
C ALA A 38 14.30 46.06 42.27
N ALA A 39 14.10 46.30 43.58
CA ALA A 39 13.82 45.22 44.55
C ALA A 39 12.59 45.45 45.47
N ALA A 40 12.05 44.31 45.95
CA ALA A 40 11.25 44.07 47.17
C ALA A 40 9.96 44.88 47.47
N THR A 41 8.83 44.17 47.65
CA THR A 41 8.15 43.92 48.97
C THR A 41 6.92 43.00 48.74
N ALA A 42 6.38 42.35 49.78
CA ALA A 42 5.63 41.09 49.67
C ALA A 42 4.13 41.12 50.08
N LEU A 43 3.34 40.29 49.39
CA LEU A 43 2.09 39.60 49.84
C LEU A 43 0.83 40.49 50.14
N PRO A 44 -0.39 39.91 50.30
CA PRO A 44 -1.13 39.23 49.22
C PRO A 44 -2.66 39.52 49.21
N GLU A 45 -3.36 39.54 48.06
CA GLU A 45 -4.82 39.30 48.09
C GLU A 45 -5.46 38.69 46.82
N ARG A 46 -6.36 37.73 47.08
CA ARG A 46 -7.67 37.55 46.41
C ARG A 46 -7.73 37.45 44.87
N ARG A 47 -7.40 36.25 44.35
CA ARG A 47 -7.86 35.83 43.01
C ARG A 47 -9.38 35.65 42.97
N GLN A 48 -10.10 36.63 42.43
CA GLN A 48 -11.50 36.48 42.06
C GLN A 48 -11.64 35.70 40.75
N SER A 49 -12.71 34.91 40.62
CA SER A 49 -12.97 34.01 39.50
C SER A 49 -13.48 34.77 38.27
N VAL A 50 -12.66 34.80 37.21
CA VAL A 50 -13.12 35.27 35.89
C VAL A 50 -14.04 34.21 35.28
N PHE A 51 -15.35 34.47 35.29
CA PHE A 51 -16.36 33.65 34.63
C PHE A 51 -16.04 33.50 33.13
N ARG A 52 -15.70 32.28 32.71
CA ARG A 52 -15.47 31.94 31.30
C ARG A 52 -16.80 31.93 30.55
N ARG A 53 -17.17 33.05 29.91
CA ARG A 53 -18.28 33.10 28.94
C ARG A 53 -17.98 32.13 27.79
N LEU A 54 -18.71 31.02 27.75
CA LEU A 54 -18.80 30.16 26.58
C LEU A 54 -19.78 30.78 25.58
N SER A 55 -19.28 31.25 24.44
CA SER A 55 -20.12 31.64 23.32
C SER A 55 -20.68 30.40 22.62
N MET A 56 -22.01 30.30 22.52
CA MET A 56 -22.65 29.22 21.78
C MET A 56 -22.53 29.51 20.29
N SER A 57 -21.69 28.75 19.59
CA SER A 57 -21.69 28.72 18.12
C SER A 57 -22.74 27.72 17.63
N MET A 58 -23.62 28.17 16.73
CA MET A 58 -24.66 27.33 16.11
C MET A 58 -24.02 26.25 15.24
N GLY A 59 -23.88 25.05 15.79
CA GLY A 59 -23.23 23.93 15.13
C GLY A 59 -23.99 23.45 13.89
N SER A 60 -23.35 23.55 12.73
CA SER A 60 -23.75 22.78 11.56
C SER A 60 -23.66 21.29 11.91
N ARG A 61 -24.80 20.58 11.84
CA ARG A 61 -24.89 19.17 12.20
C ARG A 61 -24.13 18.34 11.16
N LYS A 62 -22.86 18.06 11.42
CA LYS A 62 -22.19 16.91 10.79
C LYS A 62 -23.03 15.69 11.14
N SER A 63 -23.62 15.04 10.13
CA SER A 63 -24.38 13.82 10.33
C SER A 63 -23.49 12.81 11.03
N SER A 64 -23.92 12.36 12.20
CA SER A 64 -23.20 11.35 12.97
C SER A 64 -23.26 10.03 12.22
N MET A 65 -22.31 9.79 11.32
CA MET A 65 -21.89 8.44 11.00
C MET A 65 -21.42 7.83 12.31
N LEU A 66 -22.31 7.05 12.94
CA LEU A 66 -21.97 6.32 14.16
C LEU A 66 -20.72 5.48 13.84
N PRO A 67 -19.68 5.49 14.71
CA PRO A 67 -18.50 4.69 14.48
C PRO A 67 -18.93 3.24 14.29
N ALA A 68 -18.36 2.58 13.26
CA ALA A 68 -18.75 1.22 12.90
C ALA A 68 -18.66 0.33 14.14
N SER A 69 -19.83 -0.12 14.62
CA SER A 69 -19.97 -0.88 15.85
C SER A 69 -19.11 -2.14 15.78
N ASN A 70 -18.01 -2.15 16.52
CA ASN A 70 -17.08 -3.29 16.60
C ASN A 70 -17.59 -4.39 17.56
N HIS A 71 -18.87 -4.36 17.89
CA HIS A 71 -19.51 -5.45 18.62
C HIS A 71 -19.59 -6.68 17.71
N PRO A 72 -19.24 -7.88 18.21
CA PRO A 72 -19.53 -9.13 17.51
C PRO A 72 -21.01 -9.15 17.15
N ARG A 73 -21.33 -9.23 15.85
CA ARG A 73 -22.72 -9.38 15.41
C ARG A 73 -23.22 -10.73 15.97
N PRO A 74 -24.46 -10.81 16.50
CA PRO A 74 -24.98 -12.08 16.99
C PRO A 74 -24.98 -13.10 15.84
N ASN A 75 -24.54 -14.33 16.15
CA ASN A 75 -24.50 -15.43 15.19
C ASN A 75 -25.87 -15.57 14.55
N THR A 76 -25.96 -15.34 13.25
CA THR A 76 -27.24 -15.38 12.53
C THR A 76 -27.60 -16.80 12.09
N TYR A 77 -26.75 -17.79 12.41
CA TYR A 77 -26.88 -19.23 12.09
C TYR A 77 -27.22 -19.53 10.62
N ARG A 78 -26.88 -18.62 9.70
CA ARG A 78 -27.10 -18.80 8.26
C ARG A 78 -26.04 -19.77 7.72
N LEU A 79 -26.47 -20.82 7.04
CA LEU A 79 -25.59 -21.85 6.47
C LEU A 79 -25.24 -21.59 4.99
N GLU A 80 -25.98 -20.71 4.31
CA GLU A 80 -25.76 -20.38 2.90
C GLU A 80 -25.64 -18.87 2.66
N PRO A 81 -24.79 -18.42 1.71
CA PRO A 81 -24.66 -17.02 1.33
C PRO A 81 -25.90 -16.52 0.58
N ASP A 82 -26.30 -15.28 0.87
CA ASP A 82 -27.35 -14.60 0.12
C ASP A 82 -26.97 -14.53 -1.38
N ASN A 83 -27.92 -14.83 -2.27
CA ASN A 83 -27.64 -15.02 -3.71
C ASN A 83 -27.00 -13.81 -4.42
N GLU A 84 -27.27 -12.60 -3.93
CA GLU A 84 -26.65 -11.35 -4.39
C GLU A 84 -25.16 -11.30 -4.00
N TYR A 85 -24.85 -11.59 -2.73
CA TYR A 85 -23.52 -11.49 -2.13
C TYR A 85 -22.75 -12.82 -2.13
N ARG A 86 -22.89 -13.60 -3.20
CA ARG A 86 -22.12 -14.84 -3.40
C ARG A 86 -20.84 -14.55 -4.16
N PHE A 87 -19.74 -15.22 -3.82
CA PHE A 87 -18.48 -15.09 -4.57
C PHE A 87 -18.69 -15.62 -6.01
N ARG A 88 -18.62 -14.72 -7.00
CA ARG A 88 -18.90 -15.00 -8.41
C ARG A 88 -17.64 -14.74 -9.26
N PRO A 89 -16.86 -15.78 -9.62
CA PRO A 89 -15.61 -15.67 -10.38
C PRO A 89 -15.66 -14.70 -11.57
N TYR A 90 -16.68 -14.85 -12.42
CA TYR A 90 -16.84 -14.08 -13.67
C TYR A 90 -17.00 -12.56 -13.47
N ARG A 91 -17.42 -12.09 -12.28
CA ARG A 91 -17.51 -10.64 -11.96
C ARG A 91 -16.18 -10.07 -11.48
N ILE A 92 -15.36 -10.91 -10.85
CA ILE A 92 -14.14 -10.50 -10.14
C ILE A 92 -12.92 -10.59 -11.07
N GLN A 93 -12.84 -11.66 -11.87
CA GLN A 93 -11.76 -11.91 -12.83
C GLN A 93 -11.41 -10.70 -13.73
N PRO A 94 -12.36 -10.05 -14.44
CA PRO A 94 -12.02 -8.88 -15.28
C PRO A 94 -11.51 -7.69 -14.44
N LYS A 95 -12.04 -7.49 -13.22
CA LYS A 95 -11.60 -6.40 -12.35
C LYS A 95 -10.22 -6.62 -11.74
N VAL A 96 -9.81 -7.86 -11.52
CA VAL A 96 -8.42 -8.19 -11.15
C VAL A 96 -7.48 -8.00 -12.35
N LEU A 97 -7.92 -8.35 -13.57
CA LEU A 97 -7.14 -8.13 -14.78
C LEU A 97 -6.93 -6.64 -15.09
N GLU A 98 -7.96 -5.80 -14.91
CA GLU A 98 -7.84 -4.33 -14.99
C GLU A 98 -6.73 -3.82 -14.06
N ILE A 99 -6.76 -4.18 -12.77
CA ILE A 99 -5.73 -3.79 -11.79
C ILE A 99 -4.34 -4.28 -12.19
N LEU A 100 -4.21 -5.52 -12.68
CA LEU A 100 -2.91 -6.04 -13.13
C LEU A 100 -2.37 -5.23 -14.31
N SER A 101 -3.22 -4.96 -15.32
CA SER A 101 -2.82 -4.17 -16.48
C SER A 101 -2.38 -2.77 -16.08
N ASP A 102 -3.13 -2.06 -15.23
CA ASP A 102 -2.78 -0.70 -14.82
C ASP A 102 -1.53 -0.62 -13.94
N ARG A 103 -1.23 -1.65 -13.14
CA ARG A 103 -0.06 -1.65 -12.24
C ARG A 103 1.21 -2.18 -12.89
N MET A 104 1.12 -2.96 -13.96
CA MET A 104 2.26 -3.63 -14.58
C MET A 104 2.65 -3.11 -15.97
N LYS A 105 1.74 -2.49 -16.74
CA LYS A 105 2.00 -2.03 -18.12
C LYS A 105 3.25 -1.14 -18.27
N ASP A 106 3.51 -0.28 -17.28
CA ASP A 106 4.60 0.71 -17.31
C ASP A 106 5.83 0.31 -16.46
N LYS A 107 5.88 -0.93 -15.93
CA LYS A 107 6.93 -1.38 -15.00
C LYS A 107 7.82 -2.46 -15.62
N THR A 108 9.12 -2.37 -15.37
CA THR A 108 10.11 -3.43 -15.65
C THR A 108 10.40 -4.22 -14.36
N TYR A 109 10.88 -5.46 -14.50
CA TYR A 109 11.19 -6.29 -13.35
C TYR A 109 12.52 -5.88 -12.72
N SER A 110 12.49 -5.52 -11.43
CA SER A 110 13.69 -5.38 -10.59
C SER A 110 13.52 -6.18 -9.30
N LYS A 111 14.59 -6.83 -8.87
CA LYS A 111 14.62 -7.65 -7.65
C LYS A 111 14.37 -6.81 -6.39
N GLU A 112 14.77 -5.55 -6.40
CA GLU A 112 14.64 -4.62 -5.27
C GLU A 112 13.18 -4.16 -5.11
N THR A 113 12.55 -3.71 -6.20
CA THR A 113 11.17 -3.18 -6.18
C THR A 113 10.11 -4.28 -6.26
N GLY A 114 10.47 -5.51 -6.65
CA GLY A 114 9.54 -6.62 -6.82
C GLY A 114 8.74 -6.96 -5.56
N SER A 115 9.36 -6.89 -4.38
CA SER A 115 8.65 -7.11 -3.10
C SER A 115 7.51 -6.12 -2.88
N ASP A 116 7.74 -4.85 -3.19
CA ASP A 116 6.76 -3.78 -3.00
C ASP A 116 5.70 -3.78 -4.10
N LEU A 117 6.05 -4.17 -5.32
CA LEU A 117 5.08 -4.40 -6.40
C LEU A 117 4.09 -5.53 -6.04
N VAL A 118 4.59 -6.65 -5.49
CA VAL A 118 3.73 -7.75 -5.00
C VAL A 118 2.80 -7.26 -3.90
N LYS A 119 3.29 -6.47 -2.93
CA LYS A 119 2.47 -5.89 -1.85
C LYS A 119 1.43 -4.92 -2.40
N GLU A 120 1.80 -4.04 -3.35
CA GLU A 120 0.91 -3.06 -3.98
C GLU A 120 -0.25 -3.74 -4.70
N ILE A 121 0.04 -4.75 -5.53
CA ILE A 121 -0.97 -5.52 -6.27
C ILE A 121 -1.85 -6.31 -5.30
N THR A 122 -1.27 -7.03 -4.34
CA THR A 122 -2.02 -7.80 -3.33
C THR A 122 -2.97 -6.89 -2.55
N ARG A 123 -2.51 -5.72 -2.11
CA ARG A 123 -3.32 -4.73 -1.39
C ARG A 123 -4.43 -4.15 -2.27
N SER A 124 -4.13 -3.84 -3.53
CA SER A 124 -5.10 -3.29 -4.49
C SER A 124 -6.22 -4.30 -4.79
N VAL A 125 -5.87 -5.57 -5.03
CA VAL A 125 -6.84 -6.66 -5.24
C VAL A 125 -7.65 -6.95 -3.97
N HIS A 126 -7.03 -6.94 -2.80
CA HIS A 126 -7.76 -7.08 -1.54
C HIS A 126 -8.71 -5.90 -1.30
N GLN A 127 -8.32 -4.67 -1.62
CA GLN A 127 -9.19 -3.49 -1.49
C GLN A 127 -10.35 -3.53 -2.47
N LEU A 128 -10.11 -3.91 -3.74
CA LEU A 128 -11.17 -4.21 -4.70
C LEU A 128 -12.15 -5.24 -4.13
N MET A 129 -11.67 -6.31 -3.52
CA MET A 129 -12.52 -7.35 -2.94
C MET A 129 -13.37 -6.87 -1.76
N LYS A 130 -12.91 -5.87 -0.99
CA LYS A 130 -13.74 -5.21 0.04
C LYS A 130 -14.90 -4.42 -0.59
N ASN A 131 -14.71 -3.82 -1.77
CA ASN A 131 -15.74 -3.03 -2.44
C ASN A 131 -16.93 -3.89 -2.92
N PHE A 132 -16.69 -5.16 -3.27
CA PHE A 132 -17.75 -6.13 -3.59
C PHE A 132 -18.64 -6.50 -2.38
N GLN A 133 -18.27 -6.09 -1.16
CA GLN A 133 -19.11 -6.16 0.06
C GLN A 133 -19.72 -7.55 0.32
N ILE A 134 -18.94 -8.60 0.04
CA ILE A 134 -19.35 -10.00 0.20
C ILE A 134 -19.27 -10.36 1.72
N PRO A 135 -20.38 -10.36 2.47
CA PRO A 135 -20.34 -10.51 3.92
C PRO A 135 -20.11 -11.99 4.26
N ARG A 136 -19.53 -12.27 5.44
CA ARG A 136 -19.23 -13.64 5.90
C ARG A 136 -18.34 -14.44 4.95
N TYR A 137 -17.56 -13.79 4.09
CA TYR A 137 -16.47 -14.44 3.35
C TYR A 137 -15.11 -14.03 3.91
N LYS A 138 -14.26 -15.02 4.15
CA LYS A 138 -12.82 -14.84 4.34
C LYS A 138 -12.18 -14.80 2.96
N ILE A 139 -11.59 -13.65 2.61
CA ILE A 139 -10.89 -13.45 1.34
C ILE A 139 -9.39 -13.63 1.56
N VAL A 140 -8.78 -14.51 0.78
CA VAL A 140 -7.31 -14.70 0.74
C VAL A 140 -6.83 -14.35 -0.66
N VAL A 141 -5.84 -13.45 -0.75
CA VAL A 141 -5.20 -13.06 -2.01
C VAL A 141 -3.76 -13.56 -2.00
N GLN A 142 -3.41 -14.35 -3.01
CA GLN A 142 -2.07 -14.85 -3.26
C GLN A 142 -1.57 -14.21 -4.57
N THR A 143 -0.45 -13.50 -4.53
CA THR A 143 0.17 -12.89 -5.70
C THR A 143 1.57 -13.44 -5.89
N VAL A 144 1.85 -13.96 -7.09
CA VAL A 144 3.16 -14.44 -7.51
C VAL A 144 3.59 -13.58 -8.70
N ILE A 145 4.78 -12.99 -8.63
CA ILE A 145 5.39 -12.25 -9.75
C ILE A 145 6.77 -12.85 -9.98
N THR A 146 7.06 -13.18 -11.24
CA THR A 146 8.34 -13.77 -11.66
C THR A 146 8.86 -13.06 -12.89
N GLN A 147 10.17 -12.87 -12.96
CA GLN A 147 10.83 -12.46 -14.19
C GLN A 147 10.49 -13.43 -15.32
N LYS A 148 10.22 -12.90 -16.51
CA LYS A 148 10.04 -13.70 -17.71
C LYS A 148 11.42 -13.94 -18.31
N PHE A 149 11.80 -15.20 -18.32
CA PHE A 149 13.00 -15.73 -18.96
C PHE A 149 12.59 -17.01 -19.70
N GLU A 150 13.50 -17.70 -20.36
CA GLU A 150 13.24 -18.98 -21.04
C GLU A 150 13.08 -20.13 -20.03
N GLN A 151 12.07 -20.02 -19.17
CA GLN A 151 11.83 -20.87 -18.01
C GLN A 151 10.34 -21.22 -17.87
N LEU A 152 10.05 -22.44 -17.41
CA LEU A 152 8.68 -22.90 -17.20
C LEU A 152 8.23 -22.64 -15.75
N LEU A 153 7.17 -21.85 -15.58
CA LEU A 153 6.48 -21.68 -14.31
C LEU A 153 5.11 -22.37 -14.37
N ARG A 154 4.80 -23.22 -13.39
CA ARG A 154 3.47 -23.79 -13.17
C ARG A 154 2.99 -23.50 -11.76
N VAL A 155 1.97 -22.66 -11.64
CA VAL A 155 1.26 -22.40 -10.38
C VAL A 155 0.02 -23.29 -10.33
N ALA A 156 -0.15 -24.04 -9.24
CA ALA A 156 -1.32 -24.88 -8.99
C ALA A 156 -1.65 -24.88 -7.50
N SER A 157 -2.94 -24.99 -7.18
CA SER A 157 -3.45 -25.11 -5.82
C SER A 157 -4.52 -26.21 -5.75
N ARG A 158 -4.74 -26.76 -4.55
CA ARG A 158 -5.82 -27.69 -4.23
C ARG A 158 -6.46 -27.24 -2.92
N SER A 159 -7.79 -27.30 -2.85
CA SER A 159 -8.56 -26.85 -1.70
C SER A 159 -9.53 -27.94 -1.24
N LEU A 160 -9.72 -28.07 0.07
CA LEU A 160 -10.78 -28.88 0.67
C LEU A 160 -11.79 -27.90 1.28
N TRP A 161 -12.94 -27.76 0.63
CA TRP A 161 -13.93 -26.71 0.90
C TRP A 161 -15.30 -27.05 0.30
N ASN A 162 -16.34 -26.28 0.63
CA ASN A 162 -17.71 -26.57 0.19
C ASN A 162 -17.92 -26.06 -1.25
N PRO A 163 -18.17 -26.95 -2.25
CA PRO A 163 -18.29 -26.57 -3.65
C PRO A 163 -19.52 -25.71 -3.97
N LYS A 164 -20.46 -25.57 -3.02
CA LYS A 164 -21.61 -24.66 -3.17
C LYS A 164 -21.25 -23.23 -2.77
N THR A 165 -20.57 -23.04 -1.64
CA THR A 165 -20.35 -21.70 -1.05
C THR A 165 -19.01 -21.09 -1.45
N ASP A 166 -17.98 -21.92 -1.57
CA ASP A 166 -16.58 -21.49 -1.63
C ASP A 166 -16.06 -21.56 -3.07
N ASN A 167 -15.20 -20.62 -3.45
CA ASN A 167 -14.73 -20.53 -4.84
C ASN A 167 -13.41 -19.78 -5.00
N MET A 168 -12.76 -19.97 -6.15
CA MET A 168 -11.46 -19.41 -6.51
C MET A 168 -11.56 -18.61 -7.81
N ILE A 169 -10.70 -17.61 -7.97
CA ILE A 169 -10.22 -17.17 -9.29
C ILE A 169 -8.71 -17.28 -9.35
N SER A 170 -8.18 -17.58 -10.54
CA SER A 170 -6.78 -17.39 -10.88
C SER A 170 -6.73 -16.51 -12.13
N VAL A 171 -5.90 -15.46 -12.08
CA VAL A 171 -5.74 -14.48 -13.16
C VAL A 171 -4.26 -14.35 -13.47
N ASN A 172 -3.89 -14.64 -14.71
CA ASN A 172 -2.56 -14.43 -15.24
C ASN A 172 -2.51 -13.10 -16.01
N TYR A 173 -1.42 -12.36 -15.84
CA TYR A 173 -1.08 -11.21 -16.66
C TYR A 173 0.39 -11.30 -17.05
N GLU A 174 0.68 -11.00 -18.31
CA GLU A 174 2.01 -11.17 -18.90
C GLU A 174 2.46 -9.86 -19.53
N THR A 175 3.72 -9.52 -19.30
CA THR A 175 4.42 -8.37 -19.86
C THR A 175 5.67 -8.88 -20.59
N LYS A 176 6.39 -8.01 -21.29
CA LYS A 176 7.61 -8.39 -22.01
C LYS A 176 8.63 -9.12 -21.12
N ASP A 177 8.86 -8.60 -19.92
CA ASP A 177 9.97 -9.00 -19.03
C ASP A 177 9.51 -9.70 -17.73
N MET A 178 8.19 -9.86 -17.51
CA MET A 178 7.66 -10.55 -16.32
C MET A 178 6.26 -11.14 -16.52
N VAL A 179 5.93 -12.10 -15.65
CA VAL A 179 4.61 -12.74 -15.54
C VAL A 179 4.11 -12.55 -14.10
N ALA A 180 2.84 -12.22 -13.95
CA ALA A 180 2.13 -12.24 -12.68
C ALA A 180 0.98 -13.24 -12.69
N VAL A 181 0.80 -13.95 -11.59
CA VAL A 181 -0.33 -14.82 -11.31
C VAL A 181 -0.95 -14.39 -9.99
N VAL A 182 -2.22 -13.99 -10.03
CA VAL A 182 -3.00 -13.63 -8.84
C VAL A 182 -4.12 -14.64 -8.64
N THR A 183 -4.10 -15.30 -7.50
CA THR A 183 -5.14 -16.24 -7.08
C THR A 183 -5.91 -15.62 -5.91
N VAL A 184 -7.24 -15.55 -6.02
CA VAL A 184 -8.12 -15.09 -4.93
C VAL A 184 -9.05 -16.23 -4.53
N TYR A 185 -9.06 -16.54 -3.24
CA TYR A 185 -9.92 -17.53 -2.62
C TYR A 185 -11.00 -16.80 -1.82
N GLY A 186 -12.27 -17.13 -2.07
CA GLY A 186 -13.40 -16.74 -1.23
C GLY A 186 -13.91 -17.96 -0.49
N VAL A 187 -13.65 -18.03 0.81
CA VAL A 187 -14.13 -19.10 1.70
C VAL A 187 -15.26 -18.55 2.56
N TYR A 188 -16.41 -19.21 2.56
CA TYR A 188 -17.53 -18.82 3.40
C TYR A 188 -17.23 -19.12 4.88
N PHE A 189 -17.71 -18.24 5.75
CA PHE A 189 -17.48 -18.32 7.19
C PHE A 189 -18.80 -18.17 7.92
N GLU A 190 -19.25 -19.31 8.46
CA GLU A 190 -20.45 -19.41 9.30
C GLU A 190 -20.27 -18.70 10.65
#